data_AF-A0A1C5LFX6-F1
#
_entry.id   AF-A0A1C5LFX6-F1
#
_cell.length_a   1.000
_cell.length_b   1.000
_cell.length_c   1.000
_cell.angle_alpha   90.00
_cell.angle_beta   90.00
_cell.angle_gamma   90.00
#
_symmetry.space_group_name_H-M   'P 1'
#
loop_
_entity.id
_entity.type
_entity.pdbx_description
1 polymer ?
#
loop_
_entity_poly.entity_id
_entity_poly.type
_entity_poly.pdbx_seq_one_letter_code
_entity_poly.pdbx_strand_id
1 'polypeptide(L)'
;MGKILILSVTDHEEHILNKIMETIANEPKLNHIAPPLPCNILSFKNLEIRLKEQTVSCRDQLVTLTHHEFAVLTYLARHPGWVFSASQIYEAVWDRDGEHCGTAVASVIGQIRRKLTPDTPKGGYIRTVPGSGYKFESVI
;
A
#
# COMPACT_ATOMS: atom_id res chain seq x y z
N MET A 1 28.84 -24.14 0.63
CA MET A 1 27.70 -23.71 1.46
C MET A 1 27.84 -22.22 1.74
N GLY A 2 26.94 -21.39 1.23
CA GLY A 2 26.91 -19.96 1.57
C GLY A 2 26.23 -19.74 2.93
N LYS A 3 26.62 -18.68 3.64
CA LYS A 3 25.94 -18.22 4.87
C LYS A 3 25.27 -16.89 4.56
N ILE A 4 24.03 -16.72 5.02
CA ILE A 4 23.25 -15.49 4.84
C ILE A 4 23.10 -14.83 6.21
N LEU A 5 23.34 -13.52 6.28
CA LEU A 5 23.10 -12.69 7.45
C LEU A 5 22.04 -11.65 7.08
N ILE A 6 20.94 -11.59 7.83
CA ILE A 6 19.88 -10.59 7.67
C ILE A 6 19.93 -9.68 8.89
N LEU A 7 20.04 -8.37 8.66
CA LEU A 7 20.08 -7.35 9.70
C LEU A 7 18.91 -6.39 9.48
N SER A 8 18.24 -6.01 10.56
CA SER A 8 17.19 -4.98 10.56
C SER A 8 17.58 -3.93 11.60
N VAL A 9 17.57 -2.66 11.19
CA VAL A 9 17.97 -1.52 12.01
C VAL A 9 16.86 -0.47 11.89
N THR A 10 16.55 0.22 12.99
CA THR A 10 15.53 1.28 13.00
C THR A 10 16.08 2.59 12.44
N ASP A 11 15.23 3.47 11.91
CA ASP A 11 15.66 4.73 11.25
C ASP A 11 16.56 5.62 12.14
N HIS A 12 16.40 5.59 13.46
CA HIS A 12 17.21 6.37 14.40
C HIS A 12 18.64 5.83 14.61
N GLU A 13 18.93 4.62 14.13
CA GLU A 13 20.19 3.92 14.32
C GLU A 13 20.96 3.69 13.01
N GLU A 14 20.61 4.43 11.95
CA GLU A 14 21.22 4.30 10.61
C GLU A 14 22.75 4.45 10.62
N HIS A 15 23.29 5.20 11.57
CA HIS A 15 24.74 5.34 11.80
C HIS A 15 25.44 4.01 12.14
N ILE A 16 24.75 3.09 12.82
CA ILE A 16 25.26 1.75 13.16
C ILE A 16 25.34 0.89 11.89
N LEU A 17 24.29 0.93 11.07
CA LEU A 17 24.25 0.23 9.78
C LEU A 17 25.39 0.70 8.88
N ASN A 18 25.60 2.01 8.77
CA ASN A 18 26.65 2.60 7.93
C ASN A 18 28.06 2.13 8.34
N LYS A 19 28.33 2.04 9.64
CA LYS A 19 29.62 1.56 10.16
C LYS A 19 29.86 0.08 9.86
N ILE A 20 28.81 -0.74 9.94
CA ILE A 20 28.86 -2.16 9.56
C ILE A 20 29.08 -2.30 8.05
N MET A 21 28.36 -1.52 7.24
CA MET A 21 28.47 -1.51 5.79
C MET A 21 29.85 -1.09 5.31
N GLU A 22 30.46 -0.07 5.92
CA GLU A 22 31.84 0.37 5.64
C GLU A 22 32.86 -0.74 5.92
N THR A 23 32.65 -1.51 7.00
CA THR A 23 33.52 -2.64 7.35
C THR A 23 33.38 -3.79 6.35
N ILE A 24 32.16 -4.06 5.88
CA ILE A 24 31.85 -5.15 4.94
C ILE A 24 32.23 -4.81 3.49
N ALA A 25 32.14 -3.54 3.09
CA ALA A 25 32.43 -3.09 1.71
C ALA A 25 33.89 -3.31 1.29
N ASN A 26 34.81 -3.44 2.25
CA ASN A 26 36.23 -3.71 2.01
C ASN A 26 36.56 -5.20 1.85
N GLU A 27 35.59 -6.10 2.02
CA GLU A 27 35.80 -7.55 1.92
C GLU A 27 35.31 -8.09 0.56
N PRO A 28 36.22 -8.41 -0.39
CA PRO A 28 35.87 -8.79 -1.76
C PRO A 28 35.13 -10.14 -1.87
N LYS A 29 34.99 -10.87 -0.76
CA LYS A 29 34.27 -12.15 -0.69
C LYS A 29 32.81 -12.00 -0.23
N LEU A 30 32.37 -10.80 0.14
CA LEU A 30 31.01 -10.52 0.60
C LEU A 30 30.23 -9.81 -0.50
N ASN A 31 29.12 -10.42 -0.92
CA ASN A 31 28.17 -9.77 -1.81
C ASN A 31 27.13 -9.04 -0.97
N HIS A 32 27.13 -7.71 -1.00
CA HIS A 32 26.04 -6.92 -0.45
C HIS A 32 24.87 -6.92 -1.43
N ILE A 33 23.75 -7.49 -1.00
CA ILE A 33 22.48 -7.40 -1.70
C ILE A 33 21.61 -6.46 -0.89
N ALA A 34 21.62 -5.17 -1.24
CA ALA A 34 20.59 -4.26 -0.75
C ALA A 34 19.24 -4.80 -1.24
N PRO A 35 18.22 -4.91 -0.39
CA PRO A 35 16.86 -4.96 -0.90
C PRO A 35 16.69 -3.77 -1.84
N PRO A 36 16.02 -3.91 -3.00
CA PRO A 36 15.60 -2.73 -3.75
C PRO A 36 14.90 -1.81 -2.74
N LEU A 37 15.31 -0.52 -2.72
CA LEU A 37 14.72 0.53 -1.88
C LEU A 37 13.21 0.26 -1.77
N PRO A 38 12.61 0.29 -0.56
CA PRO A 38 11.22 -0.09 -0.37
C PRO A 38 10.40 0.54 -1.48
N CYS A 39 9.81 -0.32 -2.32
CA CYS A 39 9.21 0.10 -3.57
C CYS A 39 8.08 1.04 -3.21
N ASN A 40 8.36 2.35 -3.27
CA ASN A 40 7.50 3.40 -2.77
C ASN A 40 6.30 3.65 -3.71
N ILE A 41 6.12 2.75 -4.67
CA ILE A 41 5.17 2.84 -5.75
C ILE A 41 4.47 1.47 -5.83
N LEU A 42 3.14 1.48 -5.69
CA LEU A 42 2.31 0.34 -6.06
C LEU A 42 1.82 0.60 -7.49
N SER A 43 2.23 -0.26 -8.43
CA SER A 43 1.89 -0.13 -9.85
C SER A 43 0.93 -1.25 -10.28
N PHE A 44 -0.17 -0.86 -10.89
CA PHE A 44 -1.20 -1.72 -11.45
C PHE A 44 -1.56 -1.24 -12.86
N LYS A 45 -2.34 -2.04 -13.59
CA LYS A 45 -2.80 -1.67 -14.94
C LYS A 45 -3.51 -0.31 -14.89
N ASN A 46 -2.95 0.72 -15.50
CA ASN A 46 -3.48 2.09 -15.53
C ASN A 46 -3.66 2.76 -14.15
N LEU A 47 -3.01 2.28 -13.08
CA LEU A 47 -3.06 2.91 -11.76
C LEU A 47 -1.69 2.85 -11.10
N GLU A 48 -1.22 4.01 -10.63
CA GLU A 48 0.02 4.14 -9.89
C GLU A 48 -0.26 4.85 -8.56
N ILE A 49 0.24 4.30 -7.46
CA ILE A 49 0.09 4.87 -6.10
C ILE A 49 1.49 5.10 -5.55
N ARG A 50 1.86 6.35 -5.33
CA ARG A 50 3.17 6.74 -4.77
C ARG A 50 3.00 7.01 -3.27
N LEU A 51 3.55 6.13 -2.44
CA LEU A 51 3.24 6.04 -1.02
C LEU A 51 3.77 7.25 -0.22
N LYS A 52 5.05 7.64 -0.40
CA LYS A 52 5.60 8.85 0.27
C LYS A 52 5.04 10.16 -0.28
N GLU A 53 4.76 10.22 -1.57
CA GLU A 53 4.22 11.44 -2.20
C GLU A 53 2.73 11.63 -1.89
N GLN A 54 2.06 10.57 -1.43
CA GLN A 54 0.61 10.50 -1.27
C GLN A 54 -0.15 10.86 -2.56
N THR A 55 0.42 10.50 -3.71
CA THR A 55 -0.15 10.78 -5.03
C THR A 55 -0.67 9.50 -5.68
N VAL A 56 -1.74 9.65 -6.45
CA VAL A 56 -2.35 8.56 -7.22
C VAL A 56 -2.57 9.05 -8.64
N SER A 57 -2.09 8.27 -9.61
CA SER A 57 -2.30 8.53 -11.03
C SER A 57 -3.12 7.39 -11.63
N CYS A 58 -4.20 7.70 -12.34
CA CYS A 58 -5.01 6.73 -13.06
C CYS A 58 -5.03 7.11 -14.54
N ARG A 59 -4.69 6.19 -15.45
CA ARG A 59 -4.57 6.44 -16.90
C ARG A 59 -3.71 7.69 -17.20
N ASP A 60 -2.55 7.78 -16.53
CA ASP A 60 -1.60 8.90 -16.60
C ASP A 60 -2.16 10.28 -16.18
N GLN A 61 -3.30 10.32 -15.49
CA GLN A 61 -3.88 11.53 -14.92
C GLN A 61 -3.83 11.50 -13.40
N LEU A 62 -3.38 12.59 -12.79
CA LEU A 62 -3.37 12.74 -11.33
C LEU A 62 -4.80 12.76 -10.79
N VAL A 63 -5.08 11.91 -9.80
CA VAL A 63 -6.38 11.81 -9.14
C VAL A 63 -6.28 12.36 -7.72
N THR A 64 -7.03 13.44 -7.44
CA THR A 64 -7.05 14.05 -6.11
C THR A 64 -7.88 13.21 -5.13
N LEU A 65 -7.19 12.59 -4.18
CA LEU A 65 -7.79 11.86 -3.05
C LEU A 65 -7.61 12.65 -1.75
N THR A 66 -8.61 12.58 -0.89
CA THR A 66 -8.52 12.98 0.52
C THR A 66 -7.65 11.98 1.28
N HIS A 67 -7.21 12.37 2.48
CA HIS A 67 -6.39 11.51 3.34
C HIS A 67 -6.98 10.11 3.55
N HIS A 68 -8.27 10.02 3.90
CA HIS A 68 -8.93 8.74 4.13
C HIS A 68 -9.13 7.93 2.84
N GLU A 69 -9.45 8.59 1.71
CA GLU A 69 -9.53 7.91 0.42
C GLU A 69 -8.18 7.31 0.00
N PHE A 70 -7.10 8.06 0.17
CA PHE A 70 -5.74 7.59 -0.11
C PHE A 70 -5.35 6.42 0.79
N ALA A 71 -5.61 6.55 2.10
CA ALA A 71 -5.29 5.54 3.09
C ALA A 71 -6.07 4.24 2.85
N VAL A 72 -7.39 4.31 2.60
CA VAL A 72 -8.21 3.13 2.26
C VAL A 72 -7.73 2.48 0.97
N LEU A 73 -7.50 3.25 -0.10
CA LEU A 73 -7.00 2.71 -1.37
C LEU A 73 -5.66 1.99 -1.16
N THR A 74 -4.73 2.62 -0.45
CA THR A 74 -3.40 2.08 -0.18
C THR A 74 -3.48 0.81 0.66
N TYR A 75 -4.31 0.80 1.71
CA TYR A 75 -4.50 -0.36 2.58
C TYR A 75 -4.97 -1.58 1.78
N LEU A 76 -5.96 -1.41 0.92
CA LEU A 76 -6.46 -2.48 0.07
C LEU A 76 -5.45 -2.88 -1.02
N ALA A 77 -4.80 -1.90 -1.67
CA ALA A 77 -3.87 -2.12 -2.77
C ALA A 77 -2.56 -2.80 -2.34
N ARG A 78 -2.16 -2.70 -1.07
CA ARG A 78 -1.04 -3.47 -0.51
C ARG A 78 -1.28 -4.98 -0.50
N HIS A 79 -2.53 -5.40 -0.52
CA HIS A 79 -2.93 -6.82 -0.51
C HIS A 79 -3.94 -7.12 -1.63
N PRO A 80 -3.53 -7.08 -2.91
CA PRO A 80 -4.44 -7.37 -4.03
C PRO A 80 -5.07 -8.76 -3.89
N GLY A 81 -6.38 -8.83 -4.09
CA GLY A 81 -7.16 -10.07 -3.99
C GLY A 81 -7.67 -10.41 -2.59
N TRP A 82 -7.15 -9.76 -1.53
CA TRP A 82 -7.62 -10.00 -0.16
C TRP A 82 -8.95 -9.30 0.08
N VAL A 83 -9.82 -9.93 0.88
CA VAL A 83 -11.09 -9.37 1.30
C VAL A 83 -10.94 -8.83 2.71
N PHE A 84 -11.23 -7.54 2.87
CA PHE A 84 -11.28 -6.88 4.17
C PHE A 84 -12.71 -6.47 4.49
N SER A 85 -13.15 -6.76 5.71
CA SER A 85 -14.41 -6.26 6.24
C SER A 85 -14.39 -4.74 6.43
N ALA A 86 -15.56 -4.12 6.53
CA ALA A 86 -15.65 -2.69 6.79
C ALA A 86 -14.97 -2.31 8.12
N SER A 87 -15.13 -3.11 9.18
CA SER A 87 -14.48 -2.88 10.47
C SER A 87 -12.95 -2.93 10.35
N GLN A 88 -12.39 -3.94 9.69
CA GLN A 88 -10.94 -4.03 9.48
C GLN A 88 -10.38 -2.83 8.71
N ILE A 89 -11.08 -2.37 7.67
CA ILE A 89 -10.66 -1.17 6.93
C ILE A 89 -10.74 0.07 7.82
N TYR A 90 -11.81 0.18 8.63
CA TYR A 90 -11.99 1.30 9.52
C TYR A 90 -10.91 1.36 10.60
N GLU A 91 -10.68 0.24 11.30
CA GLU A 91 -9.66 0.12 12.35
C GLU A 91 -8.27 0.46 11.80
N ALA A 92 -7.91 -0.05 10.62
CA ALA A 92 -6.61 0.20 10.02
C ALA A 92 -6.39 1.65 9.54
N VAL A 93 -7.45 2.38 9.20
CA VAL A 93 -7.35 3.72 8.58
C VAL A 93 -7.72 4.85 9.54
N TRP A 94 -8.70 4.63 10.43
CA TRP A 94 -9.16 5.61 11.41
C TRP A 94 -8.52 5.44 12.79
N ASP A 95 -7.80 4.33 13.03
CA ASP A 95 -7.14 4.01 14.31
C ASP A 95 -8.13 4.05 15.49
N ARG A 96 -9.33 3.48 15.28
CA ARG A 96 -10.46 3.44 16.22
C ARG A 96 -11.25 2.15 16.05
N ASP A 97 -11.96 1.75 17.10
CA ASP A 97 -12.84 0.57 17.06
C ASP A 97 -13.87 0.67 15.93
N GLY A 98 -14.04 -0.44 15.19
CA GLY A 98 -14.88 -0.52 14.00
C GLY A 98 -16.38 -0.59 14.26
N GLU A 99 -16.88 -0.26 15.44
CA GLU A 99 -18.32 -0.36 15.74
C GLU A 99 -19.11 0.67 14.92
N HIS A 100 -20.16 0.23 14.22
CA HIS A 100 -21.01 1.08 13.36
C HIS A 100 -20.29 1.80 12.20
N CYS A 101 -19.07 1.38 11.83
CA CYS A 101 -18.26 2.05 10.81
C CYS A 101 -18.69 1.84 9.35
N GLY A 102 -19.66 0.95 9.10
CA GLY A 102 -20.00 0.47 7.76
C GLY A 102 -20.35 1.59 6.78
N THR A 103 -21.05 2.63 7.23
CA THR A 103 -21.44 3.78 6.41
C THR A 103 -20.25 4.67 6.04
N ALA A 104 -19.30 4.88 6.96
CA ALA A 104 -18.10 5.67 6.73
C ALA A 104 -17.21 5.02 5.67
N VAL A 105 -16.92 3.73 5.83
CA VAL A 105 -16.11 2.97 4.85
C VAL A 105 -16.81 2.90 3.50
N ALA A 106 -18.11 2.58 3.46
CA ALA A 106 -18.86 2.53 2.22
C ALA A 106 -18.86 3.87 1.47
N SER A 107 -18.97 4.99 2.20
CA SER A 107 -18.90 6.33 1.64
C SER A 107 -17.55 6.57 0.97
N VAL A 108 -16.44 6.34 1.68
CA VAL A 108 -15.07 6.52 1.17
C VAL A 108 -14.81 5.62 -0.05
N ILE A 109 -15.18 4.34 0.01
CA ILE A 109 -15.08 3.41 -1.12
C ILE A 109 -15.87 3.92 -2.34
N GLY A 110 -17.09 4.45 -2.11
CA GLY A 110 -17.91 5.07 -3.14
C GLY A 110 -17.21 6.28 -3.79
N GLN A 111 -16.56 7.13 -2.99
CA GLN A 111 -15.83 8.28 -3.51
C GLN A 111 -14.63 7.85 -4.36
N ILE A 112 -13.82 6.89 -3.88
CA ILE A 112 -12.68 6.34 -4.62
C ILE A 112 -13.14 5.78 -5.97
N ARG A 113 -14.21 4.98 -6.01
CA ARG A 113 -14.76 4.40 -7.24
C ARG A 113 -15.15 5.46 -8.27
N ARG A 114 -15.81 6.53 -7.85
CA ARG A 114 -16.17 7.65 -8.74
C ARG A 114 -14.94 8.35 -9.33
N LYS A 115 -13.88 8.48 -8.55
CA LYS A 115 -12.65 9.18 -8.95
C LYS A 115 -11.74 8.33 -9.83
N LEU A 116 -11.61 7.03 -9.55
CA LEU A 116 -10.70 6.13 -10.29
C LEU A 116 -11.37 5.46 -11.49
N THR A 117 -12.65 5.12 -11.39
CA THR A 117 -13.40 4.36 -12.40
C THR A 117 -14.82 4.90 -12.55
N PRO A 118 -14.99 6.13 -13.05
CA PRO A 118 -16.30 6.77 -13.20
C PRO A 118 -17.23 5.96 -14.12
N ASP A 119 -16.69 5.34 -15.16
CA ASP A 119 -17.45 4.58 -16.16
C ASP A 119 -17.91 3.20 -15.63
N THR A 120 -17.14 2.61 -14.71
CA THR A 120 -17.41 1.27 -14.15
C THR A 120 -17.26 1.23 -12.62
N PRO A 121 -18.05 1.98 -11.84
CA PRO A 121 -17.83 2.14 -10.40
C PRO A 121 -17.89 0.82 -9.61
N LYS A 122 -18.65 -0.18 -10.09
CA LYS A 122 -18.78 -1.50 -9.45
C LYS A 122 -17.79 -2.55 -9.96
N GLY A 123 -17.12 -2.28 -11.09
CA GLY A 123 -16.16 -3.18 -11.73
C GLY A 123 -14.72 -2.66 -11.75
N GLY A 124 -14.47 -1.51 -11.12
CA GLY A 124 -13.14 -0.94 -11.00
C GLY A 124 -12.24 -1.64 -9.98
N TYR A 125 -11.16 -0.97 -9.58
CA TYR A 125 -10.10 -1.54 -8.72
C TYR A 125 -10.60 -2.03 -7.36
N ILE A 126 -11.74 -1.53 -6.86
CA ILE A 126 -12.30 -1.94 -5.59
C ILE A 126 -13.64 -2.62 -5.81
N ARG A 127 -13.72 -3.93 -5.55
CA ARG A 127 -14.96 -4.71 -5.60
C ARG A 127 -15.57 -4.89 -4.23
N THR A 128 -16.90 -4.96 -4.20
CA THR A 128 -17.65 -5.37 -3.03
C THR A 128 -17.85 -6.88 -3.07
N VAL A 129 -17.55 -7.55 -1.96
CA VAL A 129 -17.84 -8.96 -1.71
C VAL A 129 -19.05 -8.99 -0.76
N PRO A 130 -20.27 -9.27 -1.27
CA PRO A 130 -21.49 -9.20 -0.47
C PRO A 130 -21.39 -10.05 0.80
N GLY A 131 -21.77 -9.47 1.94
CA GLY A 131 -21.69 -10.15 3.24
C GLY A 131 -20.29 -10.29 3.84
N SER A 132 -19.22 -9.90 3.14
CA SER A 132 -17.85 -10.02 3.63
C SER A 132 -17.10 -8.69 3.70
N GLY A 133 -17.21 -7.83 2.68
CA GLY A 133 -16.53 -6.54 2.67
C GLY A 133 -16.05 -6.09 1.29
N TYR A 134 -14.79 -5.68 1.20
CA TYR A 134 -14.19 -5.09 0.01
C TYR A 134 -12.86 -5.74 -0.33
N LYS A 135 -12.55 -5.83 -1.64
CA LYS A 135 -11.28 -6.33 -2.14
C LYS A 135 -10.70 -5.38 -3.18
N PHE A 136 -9.38 -5.25 -3.20
CA PHE A 136 -8.68 -4.63 -4.33
C PHE A 136 -8.42 -5.66 -5.42
N GLU A 137 -8.64 -5.29 -6.68
CA GLU A 137 -8.40 -6.13 -7.85
C GLU A 137 -7.37 -5.45 -8.75
N SER A 138 -6.21 -6.08 -8.91
CA SER A 138 -5.07 -5.53 -9.66
C SER A 138 -5.23 -5.62 -11.18
N VAL A 139 -6.25 -6.34 -11.64
CA VAL A 139 -6.58 -6.53 -13.06
C VAL A 139 -8.05 -6.21 -13.26
N ILE A 140 -8.30 -5.13 -14.00
CA ILE A 140 -9.62 -4.74 -14.53
C ILE A 140 -9.65 -5.07 -16.02
#